data_AF-A0A537EHF6-F1
#
_entry.id   AF-A0A537EHF6-F1
#
_cell.length_a   1.000
_cell.length_b   1.000
_cell.length_c   1.000
_cell.angle_alpha   90.00
_cell.angle_beta   90.00
_cell.angle_gamma   90.00
#
_symmetry.space_group_name_H-M   'P 1'
#
loop_
_entity.id
_entity.type
_entity.pdbx_description
1 polymer ?
#
loop_
_entity_poly.entity_id
_entity_poly.type
_entity_poly.pdbx_seq_one_letter_code
_entity_poly.pdbx_strand_id
1 'polypeptide(L)'
;MGFDMSRGLALLFNVKEARVSRIISALRKYKFTLAAFLLPFTVRAIPEVIAGPYPIGWDIIAFYVPNTLDMAAGRMSIWGILGSGPLMYSFIVPIYVLTRINPILLFKVAGPVLFGVLCWSVFRLCEKKLGLSVRNAFLSVLFLALYFVSLRVAWDAYQAELGLTFFVLGLTVLGESGSVARSTAARSAFFLFAILANQLVAGLVVGTVILEMLRAKGWGSFGLALSRLAPVALFGLVVYATLQPSIGPGVSILGGSFAPLNVAYNTVFLVYAFGPLVPLAVIGLFLMTRSLFSSWIAVSAAGIVISTLPGQVFQDIGYRWVLLLSIPVLIAAAQGYQKLSARSG
;
A
#
# COMPACT_ATOMS: atom_id res chain seq x y z
N MET A 1 -31.07 53.44 19.15
CA MET A 1 -30.92 52.00 18.82
C MET A 1 -29.64 51.48 19.48
N GLY A 2 -29.75 50.91 20.68
CA GLY A 2 -28.60 50.28 21.36
C GLY A 2 -28.48 48.83 20.89
N PHE A 3 -27.41 48.51 20.17
CA PHE A 3 -27.11 47.14 19.74
C PHE A 3 -26.65 46.36 20.98
N ASP A 4 -27.47 45.42 21.45
CA ASP A 4 -27.19 44.60 22.63
C ASP A 4 -26.06 43.60 22.34
N MET A 5 -24.83 44.06 22.58
CA MET A 5 -23.58 43.34 22.33
C MET A 5 -23.46 42.06 23.19
N SER A 6 -24.22 41.96 24.29
CA SER A 6 -24.18 40.82 25.21
C SER A 6 -24.80 39.55 24.61
N ARG A 7 -25.87 39.69 23.81
CA ARG A 7 -26.54 38.57 23.13
C ARG A 7 -25.71 37.98 21.99
N GLY A 8 -24.94 38.81 21.28
CA GLY A 8 -24.06 38.36 20.19
C GLY A 8 -22.88 37.51 20.68
N LEU A 9 -22.27 37.89 21.81
CA LEU A 9 -21.19 37.13 22.44
C LEU A 9 -21.67 35.79 23.01
N ALA A 10 -22.83 35.75 23.68
CA ALA A 10 -23.40 34.51 24.21
C ALA A 10 -23.73 33.48 23.11
N LEU A 11 -24.23 33.93 21.95
CA LEU A 11 -24.48 33.08 20.78
C LEU A 11 -23.19 32.51 20.17
N LEU A 12 -22.13 33.30 20.07
CA LEU A 12 -20.84 32.83 19.55
C LEU A 12 -20.16 31.79 20.45
N PHE A 13 -20.27 31.94 21.77
CA PHE A 13 -19.75 30.95 22.73
C PHE A 13 -20.55 29.64 22.68
N ASN A 14 -21.88 29.72 22.63
CA ASN A 14 -22.75 28.54 22.58
C ASN A 14 -22.59 27.73 21.27
N VAL A 15 -22.35 28.41 20.14
CA VAL A 15 -22.03 27.76 18.85
C VAL A 15 -20.65 27.09 18.88
N LYS A 16 -19.64 27.70 19.54
CA LYS A 16 -18.32 27.08 19.72
C LYS A 16 -18.40 25.84 20.59
N GLU A 17 -19.11 25.88 21.71
CA GLU A 17 -19.28 24.73 22.62
C GLU A 17 -20.04 23.57 21.95
N ALA A 18 -21.11 23.87 21.21
CA ALA A 18 -21.83 22.86 20.43
C ALA A 18 -20.97 22.22 19.33
N ARG A 19 -20.08 23.00 18.69
CA ARG A 19 -19.15 22.49 17.67
C ARG A 19 -18.05 21.62 18.30
N VAL A 20 -17.51 22.02 19.45
CA VAL A 20 -16.50 21.25 20.20
C VAL A 20 -17.09 19.93 20.71
N SER A 21 -18.31 19.94 21.25
CA SER A 21 -19.03 18.72 21.69
C SER A 21 -19.27 17.73 20.55
N ARG A 22 -19.64 18.22 19.35
CA ARG A 22 -19.77 17.37 18.15
C ARG A 22 -18.45 16.77 17.69
N ILE A 23 -17.35 17.53 17.77
CA ILE A 23 -16.03 17.02 17.42
C ILE A 23 -15.59 15.94 18.41
N ILE A 24 -15.74 16.18 19.72
CA ILE A 24 -15.36 15.22 20.76
C ILE A 24 -16.17 13.92 20.65
N SER A 25 -17.48 14.02 20.41
CA SER A 25 -18.34 12.84 20.21
C SER A 25 -18.00 12.07 18.94
N ALA A 26 -17.67 12.76 17.84
CA ALA A 26 -17.17 12.12 16.61
C ALA A 26 -15.81 11.44 16.83
N LEU A 27 -14.86 12.09 17.52
CA LEU A 27 -13.57 11.50 17.86
C LEU A 27 -13.74 10.24 18.72
N ARG A 28 -14.66 10.26 19.69
CA ARG A 28 -14.95 9.09 20.53
C ARG A 28 -15.54 7.93 19.70
N LYS A 29 -16.35 8.23 18.69
CA LYS A 29 -16.93 7.25 17.76
C LYS A 29 -15.89 6.63 16.83
N TYR A 30 -14.99 7.44 16.27
CA TYR A 30 -13.99 7.00 15.28
C TYR A 30 -12.60 6.78 15.87
N LYS A 31 -12.47 6.68 17.21
CA LYS A 31 -11.19 6.62 17.91
C LYS A 31 -10.23 5.56 17.37
N PHE A 32 -10.74 4.36 17.06
CA PHE A 32 -9.90 3.27 16.56
C PHE A 32 -9.49 3.48 15.10
N THR A 33 -10.37 4.04 14.27
CA THR A 33 -10.06 4.39 12.89
C THR A 33 -9.00 5.49 12.83
N LEU A 34 -9.12 6.51 13.68
CA LEU A 34 -8.14 7.59 13.77
C LEU A 34 -6.81 7.08 14.36
N ALA A 35 -6.86 6.24 15.39
CA ALA A 35 -5.67 5.61 15.96
C ALA A 35 -4.95 4.70 14.95
N ALA A 36 -5.69 3.99 14.09
CA ALA A 36 -5.13 3.15 13.04
C ALA A 36 -4.36 3.93 11.97
N PHE A 37 -4.57 5.25 11.89
CA PHE A 37 -3.76 6.15 11.07
C PHE A 37 -2.63 6.81 11.90
N LEU A 38 -2.99 7.42 13.03
CA LEU A 38 -2.07 8.25 13.82
C LEU A 38 -0.94 7.47 14.47
N LEU A 39 -1.20 6.24 14.96
CA LEU A 39 -0.17 5.44 15.61
C LEU A 39 0.93 5.04 14.60
N PRO A 40 0.62 4.40 13.46
CA PRO A 40 1.64 4.09 12.45
C PRO A 40 2.34 5.34 11.92
N PHE A 41 1.60 6.42 11.66
CA PHE A 41 2.16 7.72 11.29
C PHE A 41 3.23 8.16 12.30
N THR A 42 2.92 8.10 13.60
CA THR A 42 3.83 8.53 14.67
C THR A 42 5.04 7.62 14.75
N VAL A 43 4.84 6.29 14.73
CA VAL A 43 5.93 5.30 14.73
C VAL A 43 6.90 5.56 13.57
N ARG A 44 6.39 5.90 12.39
CA ARG A 44 7.19 6.21 11.21
C ARG A 44 7.82 7.59 11.22
N ALA A 45 7.19 8.56 11.89
CA ALA A 45 7.70 9.93 12.02
C ALA A 45 8.88 10.02 13.01
N ILE A 46 8.93 9.19 14.05
CA ILE A 46 10.03 9.16 15.03
C ILE A 46 11.41 9.07 14.34
N PRO A 47 11.69 8.06 13.50
CA PRO A 47 13.01 7.95 12.88
C PRO A 47 13.26 9.09 11.88
N GLU A 48 12.25 9.60 11.17
CA GLU A 48 12.43 10.79 10.30
C GLU A 48 12.92 12.01 11.09
N VAL A 49 12.33 12.27 12.26
CA VAL A 49 12.74 13.40 13.10
C VAL A 49 14.17 13.19 13.61
N ILE A 50 14.51 11.97 14.02
CA ILE A 50 15.86 11.63 14.51
C ILE A 50 16.91 11.80 13.40
N ALA A 51 16.58 11.49 12.15
CA ALA A 51 17.49 11.64 11.00
C ALA A 51 17.80 13.10 10.61
N GLY A 52 17.24 14.08 11.32
CA GLY A 52 17.58 15.49 11.16
C GLY A 52 17.11 16.05 9.80
N PRO A 53 18.00 16.56 8.93
CA PRO A 53 17.58 17.13 7.65
C PRO A 53 17.38 16.08 6.54
N TYR A 54 17.93 14.87 6.70
CA TYR A 54 17.90 13.85 5.66
C TYR A 54 16.67 12.94 5.79
N PRO A 55 16.08 12.48 4.68
CA PRO A 55 14.98 11.54 4.72
C PRO A 55 15.54 10.12 4.92
N ILE A 56 14.79 9.27 5.61
CA ILE A 56 15.19 7.87 5.75
C ILE A 56 14.69 7.09 4.55
N GLY A 57 15.64 6.60 3.77
CA GLY A 57 15.41 5.56 2.77
C GLY A 57 16.27 5.74 1.53
N TRP A 58 16.76 4.64 0.98
CA TRP A 58 17.66 4.68 -0.17
C TRP A 58 16.93 5.12 -1.45
N ASP A 59 15.76 4.53 -1.73
CA ASP A 59 14.94 4.83 -2.92
C ASP A 59 14.54 6.32 -2.99
N ILE A 60 14.40 7.00 -1.85
CA ILE A 60 14.05 8.43 -1.78
C ILE A 60 15.13 9.29 -2.42
N ILE A 61 16.38 9.07 -2.03
CA ILE A 61 17.53 9.83 -2.51
C ILE A 61 17.97 9.35 -3.89
N ALA A 62 17.94 8.04 -4.12
CA ALA A 62 18.39 7.43 -5.37
C ALA A 62 17.43 7.70 -6.53
N PHE A 63 16.12 7.71 -6.28
CA PHE A 63 15.12 7.79 -7.35
C PHE A 63 14.09 8.90 -7.14
N TYR A 64 13.43 8.99 -5.98
CA TYR A 64 12.25 9.85 -5.86
C TYR A 64 12.57 11.34 -5.97
N VAL A 65 13.63 11.80 -5.30
CA VAL A 65 14.09 13.19 -5.39
C VAL A 65 14.61 13.52 -6.79
N PRO A 66 15.56 12.77 -7.39
CA PRO A 66 16.01 13.01 -8.76
C PRO A 66 14.86 13.00 -9.78
N ASN A 67 13.98 12.01 -9.70
CA ASN A 67 12.85 11.91 -10.62
C ASN A 67 11.90 13.11 -10.50
N THR A 68 11.64 13.58 -9.29
CA THR A 68 10.82 14.79 -9.07
C THR A 68 11.46 16.01 -9.74
N LEU A 69 12.77 16.17 -9.60
CA LEU A 69 13.51 17.28 -10.20
C LEU A 69 13.52 17.19 -11.74
N ASP A 70 13.78 16.01 -12.29
CA ASP A 70 13.83 15.80 -13.73
C ASP A 70 12.45 15.92 -14.39
N MET A 71 11.38 15.45 -13.73
CA MET A 71 10.01 15.68 -14.20
C MET A 71 9.65 17.17 -14.16
N ALA A 72 9.97 17.87 -13.07
CA ALA A 72 9.71 19.30 -12.94
C ALA A 72 10.51 20.14 -13.96
N ALA A 73 11.69 19.67 -14.35
CA ALA A 73 12.52 20.28 -15.38
C ALA A 73 12.11 19.89 -16.81
N GLY A 74 11.12 19.02 -17.00
CA GLY A 74 10.69 18.53 -18.31
C GLY A 74 11.70 17.62 -19.01
N ARG A 75 12.61 16.98 -18.27
CA ARG A 75 13.68 16.11 -18.81
C ARG A 75 13.25 14.68 -19.06
N MET A 76 12.09 14.26 -18.54
CA MET A 76 11.54 12.93 -18.78
C MET A 76 10.55 12.91 -19.93
N SER A 77 10.68 11.88 -20.77
CA SER A 77 9.67 11.56 -21.78
C SER A 77 8.39 11.04 -21.14
N ILE A 78 7.27 11.07 -21.87
CA ILE A 78 5.99 10.52 -21.42
C ILE A 78 6.09 9.03 -21.04
N TRP A 79 6.92 8.27 -21.75
CA TRP A 79 7.19 6.86 -21.47
C TRP A 79 8.00 6.68 -20.19
N GLY A 80 9.00 7.54 -19.95
CA GLY A 80 9.76 7.56 -18.70
C GLY A 80 8.85 7.87 -17.49
N ILE A 81 7.94 8.85 -17.64
CA ILE A 81 6.97 9.20 -16.60
C ILE A 81 6.05 8.01 -16.32
N LEU A 82 5.46 7.40 -17.35
CA LEU A 82 4.54 6.27 -17.18
C LEU A 82 5.25 5.03 -16.61
N GLY A 83 6.48 4.75 -17.05
CA GLY A 83 7.30 3.67 -16.51
C GLY A 83 7.70 3.91 -15.06
N SER A 84 7.89 5.15 -14.62
CA SER A 84 8.36 5.44 -13.25
C SER A 84 7.33 5.21 -12.13
N GLY A 85 6.07 4.89 -12.43
CA GLY A 85 4.98 4.89 -11.45
C GLY A 85 4.48 6.31 -11.18
N PRO A 86 3.73 6.91 -12.13
CA PRO A 86 3.46 8.35 -12.16
C PRO A 86 2.56 8.86 -11.03
N LEU A 87 1.81 7.99 -10.34
CA LEU A 87 0.76 8.47 -9.43
C LEU A 87 1.30 9.24 -8.22
N MET A 88 2.44 8.84 -7.66
CA MET A 88 3.03 9.59 -6.56
C MET A 88 3.53 10.97 -7.04
N TYR A 89 4.19 10.98 -8.19
CA TYR A 89 4.75 12.20 -8.77
C TYR A 89 3.68 13.18 -9.24
N SER A 90 2.49 12.71 -9.63
CA SER A 90 1.37 13.58 -9.99
C SER A 90 0.87 14.46 -8.83
N PHE A 91 1.16 14.07 -7.59
CA PHE A 91 0.93 14.92 -6.41
C PHE A 91 2.17 15.74 -6.04
N ILE A 92 3.35 15.10 -5.97
CA ILE A 92 4.57 15.73 -5.47
C ILE A 92 5.10 16.82 -6.43
N VAL A 93 5.12 16.56 -7.73
CA VAL A 93 5.69 17.49 -8.73
C VAL A 93 4.91 18.81 -8.77
N PRO A 94 3.57 18.84 -8.84
CA PRO A 94 2.83 20.10 -8.78
C PRO A 94 3.05 20.86 -7.47
N ILE A 95 3.09 20.18 -6.32
CA ILE A 95 3.38 20.82 -5.03
C ILE A 95 4.78 21.46 -5.07
N TYR A 96 5.78 20.74 -5.57
CA TYR A 96 7.13 21.27 -5.73
C TYR A 96 7.19 22.49 -6.65
N VAL A 97 6.57 22.42 -7.83
CA VAL A 97 6.58 23.51 -8.81
C VAL A 97 5.89 24.77 -8.27
N LEU A 98 4.78 24.60 -7.55
CA LEU A 98 3.99 25.71 -6.99
C LEU A 98 4.63 26.33 -5.74
N THR A 99 5.17 25.52 -4.84
CA THR A 99 5.66 25.98 -3.52
C THR A 99 7.16 26.19 -3.46
N ARG A 100 7.93 25.58 -4.38
CA ARG A 100 9.40 25.52 -4.38
C ARG A 100 10.00 24.93 -3.08
N ILE A 101 9.20 24.21 -2.30
CA ILE A 101 9.67 23.49 -1.11
C ILE A 101 10.66 22.40 -1.54
N ASN A 102 11.78 22.27 -0.82
CA ASN A 102 12.78 21.24 -1.12
C ASN A 102 12.12 19.83 -1.22
N PRO A 103 12.30 19.09 -2.33
CA PRO A 103 11.73 17.75 -2.50
C PRO A 103 12.09 16.77 -1.38
N ILE A 104 13.26 16.92 -0.76
CA ILE A 104 13.67 16.15 0.42
C ILE A 104 12.66 16.30 1.55
N LEU A 105 12.21 17.53 1.83
CA LEU A 105 11.23 17.79 2.86
C LEU A 105 9.84 17.25 2.48
N LEU A 106 9.47 17.33 1.21
CA LEU A 106 8.20 16.77 0.72
C LEU A 106 8.16 15.26 0.96
N PHE A 107 9.21 14.53 0.60
CA PHE A 107 9.28 13.08 0.83
C PHE A 107 9.39 12.72 2.31
N LYS A 108 10.11 13.53 3.09
CA LYS A 108 10.21 13.35 4.55
C LYS A 108 8.85 13.36 5.25
N VAL A 109 7.94 14.21 4.78
CA VAL A 109 6.55 14.25 5.27
C VAL A 109 5.70 13.17 4.63
N ALA A 110 5.91 12.87 3.35
CA ALA A 110 5.13 11.86 2.62
C ALA A 110 5.25 10.47 3.25
N GLY A 111 6.45 10.04 3.68
CA GLY A 111 6.66 8.71 4.25
C GLY A 111 5.71 8.36 5.41
N PRO A 112 5.73 9.11 6.52
CA PRO A 112 4.80 8.91 7.63
C PRO A 112 3.33 8.96 7.22
N VAL A 113 2.95 9.88 6.31
CA VAL A 113 1.57 9.99 5.81
C VAL A 113 1.17 8.73 5.05
N LEU A 114 1.97 8.29 4.09
CA LEU A 114 1.71 7.10 3.28
C LEU A 114 1.56 5.85 4.14
N PHE A 115 2.45 5.67 5.12
CA PHE A 115 2.38 4.53 6.03
C PHE A 115 1.12 4.55 6.91
N GLY A 116 0.75 5.74 7.41
CA GLY A 116 -0.50 5.94 8.13
C GLY A 116 -1.73 5.59 7.30
N VAL A 117 -1.78 6.06 6.03
CA VAL A 117 -2.91 5.77 5.13
C VAL A 117 -2.96 4.27 4.78
N LEU A 118 -1.82 3.63 4.55
CA LEU A 118 -1.73 2.19 4.31
C LEU A 118 -2.32 1.40 5.48
N CYS A 119 -1.88 1.70 6.70
CA CYS A 119 -2.38 1.04 7.90
C CYS A 119 -3.88 1.28 8.13
N TRP A 120 -4.36 2.50 7.85
CA TRP A 120 -5.79 2.79 7.85
C TRP A 120 -6.56 1.96 6.80
N SER A 121 -6.02 1.79 5.59
CA SER A 121 -6.65 0.95 4.57
C SER A 121 -6.76 -0.51 5.02
N VAL A 122 -5.73 -1.03 5.68
CA VAL A 122 -5.72 -2.39 6.25
C VAL A 122 -6.72 -2.51 7.39
N PHE A 123 -6.83 -1.50 8.26
CA PHE A 123 -7.88 -1.46 9.29
C PHE A 123 -9.27 -1.62 8.67
N ARG A 124 -9.54 -0.88 7.59
CA ARG A 124 -10.84 -0.91 6.90
C ARG A 124 -11.08 -2.25 6.20
N LEU A 125 -10.05 -2.87 5.62
CA LEU A 125 -10.14 -4.23 5.10
C LEU A 125 -10.52 -5.21 6.21
N CYS A 126 -9.81 -5.16 7.35
CA CYS A 126 -10.06 -6.04 8.49
C CYS A 126 -11.47 -5.87 9.07
N GLU A 127 -11.92 -4.63 9.27
CA GLU A 127 -13.23 -4.32 9.84
C GLU A 127 -14.37 -4.67 8.87
N LYS A 128 -14.30 -4.19 7.62
CA LYS A 128 -15.42 -4.29 6.67
C LYS A 128 -15.46 -5.60 5.91
N LYS A 129 -14.29 -6.08 5.46
CA LYS A 129 -14.22 -7.20 4.51
C LYS A 129 -14.03 -8.53 5.23
N LEU A 130 -13.23 -8.54 6.30
CA LEU A 130 -13.03 -9.72 7.13
C LEU A 130 -14.02 -9.82 8.31
N GLY A 131 -14.81 -8.76 8.56
CA GLY A 131 -15.81 -8.74 9.62
C GLY A 131 -15.20 -8.83 11.03
N LEU A 132 -13.94 -8.44 11.19
CA LEU A 132 -13.29 -8.48 12.50
C LEU A 132 -13.86 -7.40 13.41
N SER A 133 -13.90 -7.71 14.71
CA SER A 133 -14.22 -6.69 15.71
C SER A 133 -13.23 -5.52 15.60
N VAL A 134 -13.68 -4.30 15.92
CA VAL A 134 -12.87 -3.09 15.85
C VAL A 134 -11.54 -3.22 16.61
N ARG A 135 -11.54 -3.89 17.77
CA ARG A 135 -10.33 -4.15 18.56
C ARG A 135 -9.38 -5.09 17.82
N ASN A 136 -9.93 -6.14 17.20
CA ASN A 136 -9.13 -7.13 16.50
C ASN A 136 -8.52 -6.57 15.20
N ALA A 137 -9.28 -5.75 14.47
CA ALA A 137 -8.79 -5.02 13.31
C ALA A 137 -7.67 -4.05 13.69
N PHE A 138 -7.81 -3.34 14.82
CA PHE A 138 -6.77 -2.46 15.33
C PHE A 138 -5.50 -3.23 15.74
N LEU A 139 -5.64 -4.44 16.31
CA LEU A 139 -4.48 -5.28 16.64
C LEU A 139 -3.72 -5.72 15.38
N SER A 140 -4.42 -6.05 14.29
CA SER A 140 -3.77 -6.36 13.00
C SER A 140 -2.97 -5.16 12.48
N VAL A 141 -3.47 -3.94 12.66
CA VAL A 141 -2.71 -2.72 12.35
C VAL A 141 -1.51 -2.56 13.27
N LEU A 142 -1.63 -2.89 14.56
CA LEU A 142 -0.49 -2.79 15.47
C LEU A 142 0.65 -3.74 15.08
N PHE A 143 0.30 -4.97 14.69
CA PHE A 143 1.27 -5.92 14.12
C PHE A 143 1.92 -5.34 12.87
N LEU A 144 1.14 -4.77 11.95
CA LEU A 144 1.66 -4.14 10.73
C LEU A 144 2.56 -2.93 11.03
N ALA A 145 2.17 -2.09 11.98
CA ALA A 145 2.84 -0.84 12.29
C ALA A 145 4.19 -1.05 13.00
N LEU A 146 4.31 -2.12 13.79
CA LEU A 146 5.48 -2.40 14.61
C LEU A 146 6.41 -3.45 14.03
N TYR A 147 5.95 -4.24 13.05
CA TYR A 147 6.79 -5.29 12.49
C TYR A 147 7.87 -4.73 11.57
N PHE A 148 9.10 -5.16 11.79
CA PHE A 148 10.27 -4.59 11.12
C PHE A 148 10.22 -4.72 9.59
N VAL A 149 9.60 -5.78 9.04
CA VAL A 149 9.47 -5.96 7.59
C VAL A 149 8.56 -4.88 6.99
N SER A 150 7.46 -4.55 7.66
CA SER A 150 6.56 -3.50 7.23
C SER A 150 7.16 -2.11 7.41
N LEU A 151 7.92 -1.89 8.49
CA LEU A 151 8.71 -0.66 8.67
C LEU A 151 9.81 -0.53 7.61
N ARG A 152 10.43 -1.63 7.20
CA ARG A 152 11.44 -1.65 6.14
C ARG A 152 10.86 -1.24 4.79
N VAL A 153 9.65 -1.68 4.47
CA VAL A 153 8.89 -1.19 3.31
C VAL A 153 8.60 0.29 3.48
N ALA A 154 8.13 0.69 4.67
CA ALA A 154 7.79 2.08 4.98
C ALA A 154 8.96 3.06 4.87
N TRP A 155 10.21 2.58 5.00
CA TRP A 155 11.41 3.39 4.87
C TRP A 155 11.78 3.65 3.42
N ASP A 156 11.78 2.65 2.56
CA ASP A 156 12.28 2.82 1.19
C ASP A 156 11.18 2.95 0.13
N ALA A 157 10.09 2.18 0.23
CA ALA A 157 9.28 1.87 -0.93
C ALA A 157 7.94 2.63 -0.98
N TYR A 158 7.97 3.97 -0.97
CA TYR A 158 6.77 4.82 -0.89
C TYR A 158 5.76 4.58 -2.01
N GLN A 159 6.26 4.37 -3.23
CA GLN A 159 5.39 4.02 -4.36
C GLN A 159 4.68 2.69 -4.14
N ALA A 160 5.36 1.69 -3.57
CA ALA A 160 4.77 0.40 -3.25
C ALA A 160 3.74 0.52 -2.12
N GLU A 161 3.98 1.37 -1.11
CA GLU A 161 2.99 1.66 -0.06
C GLU A 161 1.72 2.31 -0.62
N LEU A 162 1.87 3.29 -1.50
CA LEU A 162 0.75 3.93 -2.17
C LEU A 162 -0.03 2.92 -3.04
N GLY A 163 0.69 2.08 -3.78
CA GLY A 163 0.10 1.00 -4.57
C GLY A 163 -0.66 0.00 -3.70
N LEU A 164 -0.05 -0.46 -2.61
CA LEU A 164 -0.67 -1.39 -1.67
C LEU A 164 -1.90 -0.79 -0.99
N THR A 165 -1.86 0.50 -0.67
CA THR A 165 -3.02 1.24 -0.12
C THR A 165 -4.21 1.14 -1.06
N PHE A 166 -4.03 1.47 -2.34
CA PHE A 166 -5.11 1.39 -3.31
C PHE A 166 -5.53 -0.04 -3.60
N PHE A 167 -4.58 -0.99 -3.65
CA PHE A 167 -4.90 -2.40 -3.80
C PHE A 167 -5.79 -2.92 -2.65
N VAL A 168 -5.43 -2.62 -1.40
CA VAL A 168 -6.19 -2.99 -0.20
C VAL A 168 -7.57 -2.32 -0.18
N LEU A 169 -7.66 -1.03 -0.54
CA LEU A 169 -8.95 -0.35 -0.69
C LEU A 169 -9.81 -1.01 -1.77
N GLY A 170 -9.23 -1.37 -2.91
CA GLY A 170 -9.92 -2.10 -3.98
C GLY A 170 -10.47 -3.44 -3.53
N LEU A 171 -9.74 -4.18 -2.69
CA LEU A 171 -10.22 -5.43 -2.06
C LEU A 171 -11.33 -5.17 -1.02
N THR A 172 -11.31 -4.01 -0.36
CA THR A 172 -12.28 -3.64 0.69
C THR A 172 -13.65 -3.26 0.12
N VAL A 173 -13.69 -2.58 -1.04
CA VAL A 173 -14.94 -2.12 -1.66
C VAL A 173 -15.84 -3.26 -2.14
N LEU A 174 -15.27 -4.45 -2.40
CA LEU A 174 -16.03 -5.60 -2.84
C LEU A 174 -16.91 -6.14 -1.69
N GLY A 175 -18.20 -5.85 -1.69
CA GLY A 175 -19.14 -6.34 -0.65
C GLY A 175 -19.90 -5.26 0.11
N GLU A 176 -19.72 -3.99 -0.24
CA GLU A 176 -20.61 -2.93 0.27
C GLU A 176 -22.01 -3.03 -0.37
N SER A 177 -23.05 -2.67 0.40
CA SER A 177 -24.48 -2.71 0.05
C SER A 177 -24.84 -1.66 -1.02
N GLY A 178 -24.30 -1.82 -2.22
CA GLY A 178 -24.54 -0.95 -3.37
C GLY A 178 -24.68 -1.75 -4.65
N SER A 179 -25.00 -1.04 -5.75
CA SER A 179 -25.05 -1.65 -7.08
C SER A 179 -23.73 -2.34 -7.41
N VAL A 180 -23.81 -3.60 -7.84
CA VAL A 180 -22.67 -4.44 -8.24
C VAL A 180 -21.79 -3.73 -9.28
N ALA A 181 -22.40 -2.97 -10.19
CA ALA A 181 -21.67 -2.20 -11.20
C ALA A 181 -20.82 -1.09 -10.56
N ARG A 182 -21.36 -0.38 -9.56
CA ARG A 182 -20.65 0.72 -8.88
C ARG A 182 -19.48 0.21 -8.04
N SER A 183 -19.68 -0.85 -7.27
CA SER A 183 -18.61 -1.44 -6.46
C SER A 183 -17.50 -2.05 -7.33
N THR A 184 -17.87 -2.65 -8.46
CA THR A 184 -16.90 -3.17 -9.44
C THR A 184 -16.12 -2.04 -10.12
N ALA A 185 -16.78 -0.96 -10.53
CA ALA A 185 -16.12 0.20 -11.12
C ALA A 185 -15.16 0.88 -10.12
N ALA A 186 -15.58 1.06 -8.87
CA ALA A 186 -14.73 1.62 -7.81
C ALA A 186 -13.51 0.72 -7.52
N ARG A 187 -13.69 -0.60 -7.48
CA ARG A 187 -12.57 -1.55 -7.37
C ARG A 187 -11.61 -1.43 -8.54
N SER A 188 -12.13 -1.36 -9.77
CA SER A 188 -11.31 -1.20 -10.97
C SER A 188 -10.51 0.11 -10.90
N ALA A 189 -11.13 1.23 -10.51
CA ALA A 189 -10.46 2.51 -10.34
C ALA A 189 -9.30 2.43 -9.31
N PHE A 190 -9.54 1.80 -8.16
CA PHE A 190 -8.49 1.58 -7.18
C PHE A 190 -7.35 0.71 -7.72
N PHE A 191 -7.66 -0.32 -8.49
CA PHE A 191 -6.64 -1.17 -9.12
C PHE A 191 -5.84 -0.42 -10.19
N LEU A 192 -6.48 0.46 -10.98
CA LEU A 192 -5.78 1.33 -11.92
C LEU A 192 -4.82 2.28 -11.17
N PHE A 193 -5.26 2.88 -10.07
CA PHE A 193 -4.37 3.70 -9.23
C PHE A 193 -3.24 2.89 -8.62
N ALA A 194 -3.49 1.67 -8.16
CA ALA A 194 -2.44 0.79 -7.65
C ALA A 194 -1.37 0.49 -8.72
N ILE A 195 -1.80 0.27 -9.97
CA ILE A 195 -0.89 0.05 -11.11
C ILE A 195 -0.07 1.30 -11.42
N LEU A 196 -0.70 2.48 -11.44
CA LEU A 196 0.01 3.75 -11.67
C LEU A 196 0.92 4.16 -10.52
N ALA A 197 0.71 3.61 -9.31
CA ALA A 197 1.58 3.88 -8.18
C ALA A 197 2.89 3.09 -8.27
N ASN A 198 2.82 1.79 -8.59
CA ASN A 198 4.00 0.93 -8.55
C ASN A 198 3.85 -0.32 -9.42
N GLN A 199 4.90 -0.62 -10.20
CA GLN A 199 4.93 -1.76 -11.12
C GLN A 199 4.85 -3.13 -10.41
N LEU A 200 5.46 -3.28 -9.23
CA LEU A 200 5.43 -4.54 -8.49
C LEU A 200 4.03 -4.83 -7.95
N VAL A 201 3.40 -3.80 -7.39
CA VAL A 201 2.00 -3.90 -6.95
C VAL A 201 1.06 -4.06 -8.14
N ALA A 202 1.40 -3.51 -9.31
CA ALA A 202 0.67 -3.78 -10.55
C ALA A 202 0.67 -5.28 -10.90
N GLY A 203 1.82 -5.96 -10.75
CA GLY A 203 1.91 -7.41 -10.90
C GLY A 203 1.01 -8.16 -9.90
N LEU A 204 0.94 -7.69 -8.65
CA LEU A 204 0.02 -8.23 -7.64
C LEU A 204 -1.45 -8.05 -8.04
N VAL A 205 -1.83 -6.85 -8.50
CA VAL A 205 -3.18 -6.53 -8.98
C VAL A 205 -3.56 -7.45 -10.16
N VAL A 206 -2.72 -7.52 -11.18
CA VAL A 206 -3.01 -8.33 -12.38
C VAL A 206 -3.06 -9.81 -12.04
N GLY A 207 -2.11 -10.32 -11.25
CA GLY A 207 -2.11 -11.71 -10.82
C GLY A 207 -3.39 -12.07 -10.05
N THR A 208 -3.86 -11.20 -9.15
CA THR A 208 -5.10 -11.45 -8.39
C THR A 208 -6.33 -11.40 -9.28
N VAL A 209 -6.40 -10.45 -10.22
CA VAL A 209 -7.49 -10.38 -11.21
C VAL A 209 -7.51 -11.61 -12.11
N ILE A 210 -6.36 -12.08 -12.61
CA ILE A 210 -6.25 -13.29 -13.43
C ILE A 210 -6.74 -14.52 -12.66
N LEU A 211 -6.26 -14.72 -11.43
CA LEU A 211 -6.70 -15.86 -10.60
C LEU A 211 -8.20 -15.82 -10.32
N GLU A 212 -8.78 -14.65 -10.10
CA GLU A 212 -10.23 -14.48 -9.95
C GLU A 212 -10.99 -14.79 -11.25
N MET A 213 -10.47 -14.36 -12.40
CA MET A 213 -11.05 -14.67 -13.70
C MET A 213 -11.02 -16.18 -13.99
N LEU A 214 -9.92 -16.86 -13.66
CA LEU A 214 -9.79 -18.31 -13.82
C LEU A 214 -10.72 -19.10 -12.88
N ARG A 215 -11.03 -18.55 -11.71
CA ARG A 215 -11.97 -19.16 -10.74
C ARG A 215 -13.43 -18.83 -11.05
N ALA A 216 -13.70 -17.82 -11.86
CA ALA A 216 -15.06 -17.42 -12.21
C ALA A 216 -15.66 -18.39 -13.24
N LYS A 217 -16.84 -18.95 -12.95
CA LYS A 217 -17.58 -19.85 -13.86
C LYS A 217 -18.21 -19.14 -15.09
N GLY A 218 -17.90 -17.86 -15.33
CA GLY A 218 -18.47 -17.08 -16.44
C GLY A 218 -17.96 -15.64 -16.48
N TRP A 219 -18.04 -15.02 -17.66
CA TRP A 219 -17.46 -13.69 -17.94
C TRP A 219 -18.37 -12.53 -17.51
N GLY A 220 -19.61 -12.81 -17.10
CA GLY A 220 -20.59 -11.81 -16.67
C GLY A 220 -21.04 -10.90 -17.82
N SER A 221 -21.63 -9.76 -17.48
CA SER A 221 -22.00 -8.72 -18.46
C SER A 221 -20.75 -8.03 -19.02
N PHE A 222 -20.87 -7.47 -20.23
CA PHE A 222 -19.76 -6.79 -20.93
C PHE A 222 -19.05 -5.73 -20.06
N GLY A 223 -19.79 -4.92 -19.31
CA GLY A 223 -19.20 -3.91 -18.41
C GLY A 223 -18.38 -4.52 -17.26
N LEU A 224 -18.77 -5.71 -16.79
CA LEU A 224 -18.07 -6.42 -15.73
C LEU A 224 -16.79 -7.07 -16.28
N ALA A 225 -16.83 -7.59 -17.50
CA ALA A 225 -15.63 -8.05 -18.21
C ALA A 225 -14.64 -6.90 -18.46
N LEU A 226 -15.12 -5.74 -18.95
CA LEU A 226 -14.28 -4.57 -19.21
C LEU A 226 -13.58 -4.06 -17.94
N SER A 227 -14.30 -4.01 -16.82
CA SER A 227 -13.74 -3.58 -15.53
C SER A 227 -12.61 -4.48 -15.00
N ARG A 228 -12.61 -5.77 -15.39
CA ARG A 228 -11.55 -6.74 -15.08
C ARG A 228 -10.37 -6.63 -16.03
N LEU A 229 -10.63 -6.35 -17.32
CA LEU A 229 -9.59 -6.25 -18.34
C LEU A 229 -8.83 -4.92 -18.30
N ALA A 230 -9.46 -3.82 -17.85
CA ALA A 230 -8.83 -2.51 -17.81
C ALA A 230 -7.51 -2.47 -17.00
N PRO A 231 -7.43 -3.03 -15.77
CA PRO A 231 -6.16 -3.15 -15.04
C PRO A 231 -5.09 -3.94 -15.81
N VAL A 232 -5.48 -5.02 -16.49
CA VAL A 232 -4.54 -5.86 -17.27
C VAL A 232 -3.98 -5.08 -18.46
N ALA A 233 -4.84 -4.36 -19.19
CA ALA A 233 -4.43 -3.53 -20.32
C ALA A 233 -3.49 -2.39 -19.88
N LEU A 234 -3.82 -1.69 -18.78
CA LEU A 234 -2.96 -0.62 -18.25
C LEU A 234 -1.61 -1.16 -17.79
N PHE A 235 -1.58 -2.32 -17.13
CA PHE A 235 -0.31 -2.95 -16.76
C PHE A 235 0.54 -3.27 -17.99
N GLY A 236 -0.05 -3.80 -19.07
CA GLY A 236 0.65 -4.03 -20.33
C GLY A 236 1.27 -2.74 -20.90
N LEU A 237 0.54 -1.63 -20.84
CA LEU A 237 1.05 -0.33 -21.25
C LEU A 237 2.20 0.18 -20.35
N VAL A 238 2.10 0.00 -19.03
CA VAL A 238 3.18 0.37 -18.09
C VAL A 238 4.42 -0.47 -18.34
N VAL A 239 4.28 -1.79 -18.52
CA VAL A 239 5.40 -2.68 -18.87
C VAL A 239 6.05 -2.24 -20.18
N TYR A 240 5.25 -1.95 -21.21
CA TYR A 240 5.76 -1.42 -22.47
C TYR A 240 6.54 -0.11 -22.26
N ALA A 241 5.99 0.83 -21.49
CA ALA A 241 6.64 2.11 -21.19
C ALA A 241 7.98 1.93 -20.44
N THR A 242 8.07 0.98 -19.53
CA THR A 242 9.32 0.64 -18.80
C THR A 242 10.37 0.02 -19.72
N LEU A 243 9.94 -0.75 -20.72
CA LEU A 243 10.85 -1.35 -21.69
C LEU A 243 11.36 -0.33 -22.72
N GLN A 244 10.64 0.76 -23.00
CA GLN A 244 11.06 1.76 -24.00
C GLN A 244 12.46 2.38 -23.75
N PRO A 245 12.79 2.89 -22.55
CA PRO A 245 14.15 3.36 -22.23
C PRO A 245 15.21 2.24 -22.25
N SER A 246 14.79 0.98 -22.06
CA SER A 246 15.63 -0.21 -21.93
C SER A 246 16.08 -0.78 -23.28
N ILE A 247 15.55 -0.26 -24.40
CA ILE A 247 15.90 -0.66 -25.78
C ILE A 247 17.14 0.10 -26.29
N GLY A 248 17.77 0.94 -25.44
CA GLY A 248 19.12 1.46 -25.70
C GLY A 248 20.16 0.33 -25.74
N PRO A 249 21.20 0.42 -26.58
CA PRO A 249 22.22 -0.62 -26.69
C PRO A 249 22.94 -0.80 -25.34
N GLY A 250 22.85 -1.99 -24.73
CA GLY A 250 23.63 -2.36 -23.54
C GLY A 250 22.85 -2.97 -22.36
N VAL A 251 21.51 -3.02 -22.38
CA VAL A 251 20.75 -3.71 -21.31
C VAL A 251 20.75 -5.21 -21.56
N SER A 252 21.75 -5.91 -21.03
CA SER A 252 21.80 -7.37 -21.10
C SER A 252 20.77 -7.98 -20.14
N ILE A 253 19.67 -8.50 -20.69
CA ILE A 253 18.73 -9.39 -19.97
C ILE A 253 19.47 -10.65 -19.46
N LEU A 254 20.63 -10.96 -20.05
CA LEU A 254 21.51 -12.09 -19.77
C LEU A 254 22.80 -11.67 -19.04
N GLY A 255 22.81 -10.53 -18.34
CA GLY A 255 23.96 -10.09 -17.54
C GLY A 255 24.34 -11.15 -16.52
N GLY A 256 25.65 -11.41 -16.37
CA GLY A 256 26.21 -12.44 -15.51
C GLY A 256 25.68 -12.32 -14.08
N SER A 257 24.74 -13.19 -13.73
CA SER A 257 24.09 -13.20 -12.43
C SER A 257 24.83 -14.18 -11.51
N PHE A 258 25.12 -13.75 -10.28
CA PHE A 258 25.49 -14.66 -9.18
C PHE A 258 24.24 -15.40 -8.69
N ALA A 259 23.63 -16.20 -9.59
CA ALA A 259 22.32 -16.82 -9.40
C ALA A 259 22.19 -17.59 -8.07
N PRO A 260 23.18 -18.38 -7.61
CA PRO A 260 23.04 -19.12 -6.36
C PRO A 260 22.98 -18.22 -5.12
N LEU A 261 23.74 -17.11 -5.11
CA LEU A 261 23.84 -16.22 -3.96
C LEU A 261 22.54 -15.42 -3.76
N ASN A 262 21.93 -14.94 -4.85
CA ASN A 262 20.67 -14.20 -4.80
C ASN A 262 19.49 -15.09 -4.38
N VAL A 263 19.45 -16.34 -4.83
CA VAL A 263 18.41 -17.31 -4.41
C VAL A 263 18.55 -17.63 -2.93
N ALA A 264 19.79 -17.88 -2.46
CA ALA A 264 20.06 -18.10 -1.04
C ALA A 264 19.66 -16.87 -0.21
N TYR A 265 20.02 -15.66 -0.65
CA TYR A 265 19.65 -14.41 0.02
C TYR A 265 18.13 -14.23 0.13
N ASN A 266 17.38 -14.40 -0.96
CA ASN A 266 15.93 -14.26 -0.95
C ASN A 266 15.24 -15.29 -0.04
N THR A 267 15.76 -16.52 -0.02
CA THR A 267 15.24 -17.61 0.84
C THR A 267 15.53 -17.36 2.30
N VAL A 268 16.78 -17.00 2.63
CA VAL A 268 17.19 -16.63 4.00
C VAL A 268 16.40 -15.42 4.46
N PHE A 269 16.21 -14.42 3.61
CA PHE A 269 15.40 -13.25 3.93
C PHE A 269 13.95 -13.63 4.21
N LEU A 270 13.33 -14.54 3.45
CA LEU A 270 11.97 -15.03 3.72
C LEU A 270 11.87 -15.73 5.08
N VAL A 271 12.82 -16.61 5.39
CA VAL A 271 12.85 -17.32 6.68
C VAL A 271 13.09 -16.35 7.83
N TYR A 272 14.00 -15.38 7.67
CA TYR A 272 14.26 -14.34 8.65
C TYR A 272 13.05 -13.42 8.84
N ALA A 273 12.41 -13.02 7.74
CA ALA A 273 11.29 -12.10 7.70
C ALA A 273 10.00 -12.68 8.27
N PHE A 274 9.75 -13.99 8.16
CA PHE A 274 8.47 -14.57 8.58
C PHE A 274 8.56 -15.82 9.45
N GLY A 275 9.74 -16.44 9.58
CA GLY A 275 9.97 -17.65 10.38
C GLY A 275 9.38 -17.58 11.79
N PRO A 276 9.67 -16.53 12.59
CA PRO A 276 9.09 -16.37 13.93
C PRO A 276 7.57 -16.22 13.95
N LEU A 277 6.97 -15.74 12.85
CA LEU A 277 5.52 -15.54 12.74
C LEU A 277 4.79 -16.77 12.21
N VAL A 278 5.49 -17.76 11.63
CA VAL A 278 4.87 -18.94 11.01
C VAL A 278 3.87 -19.63 11.95
N PRO A 279 4.16 -19.93 13.24
CA PRO A 279 3.22 -20.62 14.11
C PRO A 279 1.90 -19.86 14.28
N LEU A 280 1.98 -18.54 14.48
CA LEU A 280 0.82 -17.67 14.63
C LEU A 280 0.06 -17.52 13.31
N ALA A 281 0.78 -17.31 12.21
CA ALA A 281 0.21 -17.13 10.88
C ALA A 281 -0.54 -18.38 10.41
N VAL A 282 0.00 -19.58 10.66
CA VAL A 282 -0.65 -20.84 10.32
C VAL A 282 -1.99 -20.99 11.07
N ILE A 283 -2.01 -20.72 12.38
CA ILE A 283 -3.25 -20.75 13.18
C ILE A 283 -4.27 -19.74 12.63
N GLY A 284 -3.83 -18.54 12.26
CA GLY A 284 -4.68 -17.50 11.69
C GLY A 284 -5.22 -17.85 10.30
N LEU A 285 -4.40 -18.43 9.42
CA LEU A 285 -4.81 -18.81 8.06
C LEU A 285 -5.93 -19.87 8.06
N PHE A 286 -5.98 -20.72 9.08
CA PHE A 286 -7.10 -21.66 9.26
C PHE A 286 -8.42 -20.98 9.67
N LEU A 287 -8.37 -19.76 10.21
CA LEU A 287 -9.54 -19.00 10.65
C LEU A 287 -10.05 -18.03 9.59
N MET A 288 -9.17 -17.57 8.70
CA MET A 288 -9.53 -16.58 7.68
C MET A 288 -10.32 -17.22 6.54
N THR A 289 -11.17 -16.41 5.90
CA THR A 289 -11.75 -16.72 4.59
C THR A 289 -10.63 -16.97 3.58
N ARG A 290 -10.31 -18.25 3.37
CA ARG A 290 -9.23 -18.73 2.47
C ARG A 290 -9.23 -18.03 1.11
N SER A 291 -10.41 -17.64 0.61
CA SER A 291 -10.58 -16.97 -0.69
C SER A 291 -9.82 -15.64 -0.84
N LEU A 292 -9.88 -14.74 0.14
CA LEU A 292 -9.42 -13.35 -0.07
C LEU A 292 -7.91 -13.22 -0.17
N PHE A 293 -7.18 -13.86 0.75
CA PHE A 293 -5.72 -13.79 0.75
C PHE A 293 -5.08 -14.89 -0.09
N SER A 294 -5.80 -15.94 -0.48
CA SER A 294 -5.23 -17.00 -1.32
C SER A 294 -4.67 -16.46 -2.63
N SER A 295 -5.38 -15.56 -3.32
CA SER A 295 -4.87 -14.99 -4.56
C SER A 295 -3.64 -14.11 -4.33
N TRP A 296 -3.65 -13.28 -3.29
CA TRP A 296 -2.50 -12.44 -2.92
C TRP A 296 -1.26 -13.31 -2.61
N ILE A 297 -1.42 -14.26 -1.70
CA ILE A 297 -0.34 -15.16 -1.27
C ILE A 297 0.16 -15.98 -2.45
N ALA A 298 -0.72 -16.53 -3.29
CA ALA A 298 -0.33 -17.31 -4.47
C ALA A 298 0.47 -16.48 -5.47
N VAL A 299 0.05 -15.24 -5.75
CA VAL A 299 0.77 -14.35 -6.68
C VAL A 299 2.13 -13.96 -6.11
N SER A 300 2.21 -13.67 -4.82
CA SER A 300 3.49 -13.30 -4.19
C SER A 300 4.44 -14.50 -4.12
N ALA A 301 3.91 -15.70 -3.82
CA ALA A 301 4.67 -16.94 -3.86
C ALA A 301 5.17 -17.26 -5.27
N ALA A 302 4.33 -17.07 -6.30
CA ALA A 302 4.75 -17.19 -7.69
C ALA A 302 5.86 -16.18 -8.03
N GLY A 303 5.75 -14.93 -7.58
CA GLY A 303 6.81 -13.92 -7.75
C GLY A 303 8.13 -14.32 -7.09
N ILE A 304 8.08 -14.90 -5.89
CA ILE A 304 9.28 -15.44 -5.21
C ILE A 304 9.88 -16.60 -6.02
N VAL A 305 9.09 -17.54 -6.51
CA VAL A 305 9.58 -18.66 -7.34
C VAL A 305 10.15 -18.15 -8.67
N ILE A 306 9.49 -17.19 -9.32
CA ILE A 306 10.01 -16.57 -10.55
C ILE A 306 11.35 -15.89 -10.29
N SER A 307 11.54 -15.30 -9.10
CA SER A 307 12.83 -14.68 -8.74
C SER A 307 13.99 -15.65 -8.60
N THR A 308 13.73 -16.97 -8.54
CA THR A 308 14.79 -17.98 -8.55
C THR A 308 15.23 -18.39 -9.95
N LEU A 309 14.53 -17.93 -11.00
CA LEU A 309 14.91 -18.18 -12.37
C LEU A 309 16.21 -17.41 -12.74
N PRO A 310 17.02 -17.94 -13.66
CA PRO A 310 18.22 -17.24 -14.13
C PRO A 310 17.86 -15.94 -14.85
N GLY A 311 18.57 -14.86 -14.54
CA GLY A 311 18.39 -13.53 -15.14
C GLY A 311 18.41 -12.42 -14.09
N GLN A 312 19.20 -11.38 -14.33
CA GLN A 312 19.41 -10.28 -13.38
C GLN A 312 18.08 -9.60 -12.98
N VAL A 313 17.20 -9.38 -13.95
CA VAL A 313 15.88 -8.77 -13.74
C VAL A 313 15.00 -9.56 -12.76
N PHE A 314 15.07 -10.90 -12.79
CA PHE A 314 14.23 -11.73 -11.93
C PHE A 314 14.75 -11.76 -10.49
N GLN A 315 16.06 -11.78 -10.32
CA GLN A 315 16.70 -12.00 -9.02
C GLN A 315 16.71 -10.77 -8.12
N ASP A 316 16.88 -9.57 -8.69
CA ASP A 316 16.94 -8.32 -7.92
C ASP A 316 15.58 -7.93 -7.31
N ILE A 317 14.49 -8.55 -7.78
CA ILE A 317 13.11 -8.21 -7.38
C ILE A 317 12.56 -9.23 -6.34
N GLY A 318 13.23 -10.36 -6.12
CA GLY A 318 12.73 -11.46 -5.30
C GLY A 318 12.38 -11.09 -3.86
N TYR A 319 13.28 -10.42 -3.13
CA TYR A 319 12.99 -9.96 -1.78
C TYR A 319 11.79 -8.98 -1.73
N ARG A 320 11.54 -8.20 -2.79
CA ARG A 320 10.40 -7.27 -2.83
C ARG A 320 9.07 -8.01 -2.86
N TRP A 321 8.99 -9.19 -3.49
CA TRP A 321 7.81 -10.06 -3.40
C TRP A 321 7.59 -10.61 -1.98
N VAL A 322 8.66 -10.91 -1.26
CA VAL A 322 8.61 -11.28 0.17
C VAL A 322 8.03 -10.13 1.00
N LEU A 323 8.44 -8.88 0.72
CA LEU A 323 7.89 -7.70 1.40
C LEU A 323 6.38 -7.53 1.18
N LEU A 324 5.86 -7.84 0.00
CA LEU A 324 4.42 -7.78 -0.30
C LEU A 324 3.58 -8.81 0.49
N LEU A 325 4.20 -9.90 0.98
CA LEU A 325 3.53 -10.86 1.87
C LEU A 325 3.33 -10.34 3.29
N SER A 326 3.98 -9.24 3.67
CA SER A 326 3.91 -8.72 5.04
C SER A 326 2.47 -8.50 5.51
N ILE A 327 1.63 -7.84 4.71
CA ILE A 327 0.23 -7.55 5.07
C ILE A 327 -0.57 -8.84 5.33
N PRO A 328 -0.73 -9.78 4.38
CA PRO A 328 -1.54 -10.99 4.63
C PRO A 328 -0.99 -11.84 5.77
N VAL A 329 0.34 -11.98 5.90
CA VAL A 329 0.97 -12.78 6.95
C VAL A 329 0.76 -12.13 8.33
N LEU A 330 0.91 -10.81 8.45
CA LEU A 330 0.74 -10.11 9.72
C LEU A 330 -0.71 -10.05 10.18
N ILE A 331 -1.66 -9.91 9.26
CA ILE A 331 -3.08 -10.03 9.61
C ILE A 331 -3.38 -11.44 10.11
N ALA A 332 -2.87 -12.48 9.43
CA ALA A 332 -3.05 -13.86 9.88
C ALA A 332 -2.39 -14.10 11.26
N ALA A 333 -1.16 -13.63 11.46
CA ALA A 333 -0.45 -13.76 12.73
C ALA A 333 -1.21 -13.07 13.89
N ALA A 334 -1.74 -11.87 13.66
CA ALA A 334 -2.54 -11.14 14.65
C ALA A 334 -3.81 -11.93 15.05
N GLN A 335 -4.46 -12.60 14.10
CA GLN A 335 -5.62 -13.46 14.41
C GLN A 335 -5.23 -14.73 15.15
N GLY A 336 -4.11 -15.36 14.76
CA GLY A 336 -3.57 -16.52 15.48
C GLY A 336 -3.27 -16.19 16.94
N TYR A 337 -2.65 -15.03 17.19
CA TYR A 337 -2.39 -14.52 18.53
C TYR A 337 -3.68 -14.30 19.33
N GLN A 338 -4.70 -13.67 18.74
CA GLN A 338 -5.98 -13.46 19.41
C GLN A 338 -6.64 -14.76 19.85
N LYS A 339 -6.63 -15.80 19.01
CA LYS A 339 -7.22 -17.09 19.34
C LYS A 339 -6.48 -17.79 20.48
N LEU A 340 -5.15 -17.68 20.53
CA LEU A 340 -4.35 -18.25 21.62
C LEU A 340 -4.57 -17.49 22.93
N SER A 341 -4.64 -16.16 22.88
CA SER A 341 -4.91 -15.33 24.05
C SER A 341 -6.32 -15.59 24.61
N ALA A 342 -7.33 -15.80 23.76
CA ALA A 342 -8.68 -16.12 24.20
C ALA A 342 -8.83 -17.55 24.79
N ARG A 343 -7.84 -18.43 24.61
CA ARG A 343 -7.82 -19.78 25.19
C ARG A 343 -7.06 -19.87 26.51
N SER A 344 -6.29 -18.83 26.84
CA SER A 344 -5.41 -18.80 28.01
C SER A 344 -5.93 -17.94 29.17
N GLY A 345 -7.06 -17.23 28.96
CA GLY A 345 -7.82 -16.54 30.00
C GLY A 345 -9.22 -17.11 30.12
#